data_AF-A0A816K823-F1
#
_entry.id   AF-A0A816K823-F1
#
_cell.length_a   1.000
_cell.length_b   1.000
_cell.length_c   1.000
_cell.angle_alpha   90.00
_cell.angle_beta   90.00
_cell.angle_gamma   90.00
#
_symmetry.space_group_name_H-M   'P 1'
#
loop_
_entity.id
_entity.type
_entity.pdbx_description
1 polymer ?
#
loop_
_entity_poly.entity_id
_entity_poly.type
_entity_poly.pdbx_seq_one_letter_code
_entity_poly.pdbx_strand_id
1 'polypeptide(L)'
;MTHYNRLSEVSYNEEIASWRFRVKIHRIYPFYSYVTGSGPHWTYILADEDGTKMEMTIYGRYEDRFRGLEKQEGKWVEIFRVDVHRAYPCFQAKNLGSHYMLRAIRKSTSSIL
;
A
#
# COMPACT_ATOMS: atom_id res chain seq x y z
N MET A 1 -23.12 8.27 0.90
CA MET A 1 -21.85 8.58 1.58
C MET A 1 -20.92 7.39 1.38
N THR A 2 -19.76 7.59 0.78
CA THR A 2 -18.82 6.51 0.53
C THR A 2 -18.02 6.24 1.81
N HIS A 3 -18.12 5.05 2.38
CA HIS A 3 -17.35 4.70 3.58
C HIS A 3 -15.91 4.33 3.17
N TYR A 4 -14.94 5.01 3.79
CA TYR A 4 -13.52 4.66 3.73
C TYR A 4 -13.13 4.00 5.05
N ASN A 5 -12.34 2.95 4.96
CA ASN A 5 -11.75 2.28 6.12
C ASN A 5 -10.53 3.06 6.57
N ARG A 6 -10.20 2.97 7.86
CA ARG A 6 -8.97 3.56 8.40
C ARG A 6 -7.82 2.58 8.36
N LEU A 7 -6.60 3.06 8.19
CA LEU A 7 -5.39 2.21 8.24
C LEU A 7 -5.23 1.54 9.62
N SER A 8 -5.76 2.13 10.69
CA SER A 8 -5.74 1.57 12.05
C SER A 8 -6.71 0.39 12.23
N GLU A 9 -7.74 0.28 11.40
CA GLU A 9 -8.74 -0.80 11.45
C GLU A 9 -8.27 -2.06 10.72
N VAL A 10 -7.15 -1.94 10.01
CA VAL A 10 -6.62 -3.02 9.19
C VAL A 10 -6.18 -4.17 10.08
N SER A 11 -6.88 -5.28 9.89
CA SER A 11 -6.58 -6.56 10.54
C SER A 11 -6.52 -7.64 9.47
N TYR A 12 -5.70 -8.66 9.73
CA TYR A 12 -5.69 -9.86 8.90
C TYR A 12 -6.97 -10.65 9.17
N ASN A 13 -7.93 -10.55 8.27
CA ASN A 13 -9.15 -11.34 8.29
C ASN A 13 -9.46 -11.79 6.86
N GLU A 14 -9.48 -13.11 6.64
CA GLU A 14 -9.75 -13.73 5.35
C GLU A 14 -11.19 -13.50 4.87
N GLU A 15 -12.11 -13.16 5.78
CA GLU A 15 -13.51 -12.82 5.46
C GLU A 15 -13.67 -11.41 4.87
N ILE A 16 -12.70 -10.52 5.10
CA ILE A 16 -12.77 -9.14 4.58
C ILE A 16 -12.30 -9.13 3.12
N ALA A 17 -13.26 -9.29 2.22
CA ALA A 17 -12.99 -9.46 0.79
C ALA A 17 -12.48 -8.20 0.07
N SER A 18 -12.64 -7.00 0.64
CA SER A 18 -12.29 -5.74 -0.05
C SER A 18 -12.11 -4.57 0.92
N TRP A 19 -10.88 -4.10 1.09
CA TRP A 19 -10.61 -2.83 1.75
C TRP A 19 -10.72 -1.65 0.79
N ARG A 20 -11.20 -0.51 1.30
CA ARG A 20 -11.21 0.78 0.61
C ARG A 20 -10.57 1.82 1.52
N PHE A 21 -9.48 2.45 1.07
CA PHE A 21 -8.76 3.46 1.81
C PHE A 21 -8.71 4.77 1.03
N ARG A 22 -8.64 5.87 1.78
CA ARG A 22 -8.28 7.20 1.27
C ARG A 22 -7.00 7.61 1.96
N VAL A 23 -5.90 7.64 1.21
CA VAL A 23 -4.56 7.81 1.80
C VAL A 23 -3.74 8.80 1.00
N LYS A 24 -2.84 9.49 1.68
CA LYS A 24 -1.83 10.34 1.07
C LYS A 24 -0.57 9.53 0.81
N ILE A 25 -0.05 9.59 -0.41
CA ILE A 25 1.26 9.00 -0.71
C ILE A 25 2.32 9.90 -0.07
N HIS A 26 3.01 9.40 0.94
CA HIS A 26 4.00 10.17 1.68
C HIS A 26 5.39 10.04 1.07
N ARG A 27 5.77 8.83 0.65
CA ARG A 27 7.09 8.54 0.06
C ARG A 27 7.05 7.28 -0.76
N ILE A 28 7.92 7.19 -1.76
CA ILE A 28 7.97 6.06 -2.69
C ILE A 28 9.41 5.57 -2.78
N TYR A 29 9.61 4.27 -2.58
CA TYR A 29 10.91 3.64 -2.67
C TYR A 29 10.92 2.61 -3.81
N PRO A 30 11.78 2.78 -4.83
CA PRO A 30 12.09 1.70 -5.75
C PRO A 30 12.87 0.61 -5.00
N PHE A 31 12.41 -0.63 -5.09
CA PHE A 31 13.19 -1.78 -4.65
C PHE A 31 13.51 -2.68 -5.83
N TYR A 32 14.81 -2.86 -6.08
CA TYR A 32 15.32 -3.77 -7.09
C TYR A 32 15.95 -4.97 -6.40
N SER A 33 15.27 -6.12 -6.43
CA SER A 33 15.88 -7.37 -6.02
C SER A 33 16.70 -7.95 -7.16
N TYR A 34 18.02 -7.90 -7.05
CA TYR A 34 18.93 -8.57 -7.98
C TYR A 34 19.00 -10.09 -7.75
N VAL A 35 18.54 -10.58 -6.59
CA VAL A 35 18.78 -11.95 -6.13
C VAL A 35 17.64 -12.91 -6.51
N THR A 36 16.40 -12.44 -6.51
CA THR A 36 15.23 -13.34 -6.62
C THR A 36 14.59 -13.39 -8.01
N GLY A 37 15.14 -12.69 -9.02
CA GLY A 37 14.52 -12.61 -10.35
C GLY A 37 13.08 -12.07 -10.34
N SER A 38 12.64 -11.51 -9.21
CA SER A 38 11.23 -11.14 -8.95
C SER A 38 10.81 -9.84 -9.65
N GLY A 39 11.70 -9.25 -10.44
CA GLY A 39 11.51 -7.95 -11.07
C GLY A 39 11.55 -6.77 -10.09
N PRO A 40 11.53 -5.54 -10.61
CA PRO A 40 11.35 -4.35 -9.79
C PRO A 40 10.05 -4.44 -8.99
N HIS A 41 10.07 -3.94 -7.76
CA HIS A 41 8.85 -3.66 -7.02
C HIS A 41 8.96 -2.31 -6.32
N TRP A 42 7.82 -1.67 -6.13
CA TRP A 42 7.73 -0.34 -5.53
C TRP A 42 7.08 -0.45 -4.16
N THR A 43 7.71 0.16 -3.17
CA THR A 43 7.15 0.28 -1.82
C THR A 43 6.70 1.71 -1.61
N TYR A 44 5.42 1.87 -1.28
CA TYR A 44 4.78 3.15 -1.02
C TYR A 44 4.55 3.28 0.48
N ILE A 45 4.93 4.42 1.06
CA ILE A 45 4.48 4.81 2.39
C ILE A 45 3.20 5.61 2.21
N LEU A 46 2.11 5.07 2.72
CA LEU A 46 0.79 5.68 2.73
C LEU A 46 0.54 6.29 4.10
N ALA A 47 -0.17 7.41 4.15
CA ALA A 47 -0.61 8.04 5.38
C ALA A 47 -2.12 8.29 5.33
N ASP A 48 -2.84 7.88 6.36
CA ASP A 48 -4.27 8.18 6.51
C ASP A 48 -4.50 9.63 6.97
N GLU A 49 -5.75 10.07 7.00
CA GLU A 49 -6.18 11.36 7.58
C GLU A 49 -5.79 11.48 9.06
N ASP A 50 -5.85 10.37 9.80
CA ASP A 50 -5.42 10.29 11.22
C ASP A 50 -3.89 10.34 11.40
N GLY A 51 -3.11 10.37 10.31
CA GLY A 51 -1.64 10.38 10.36
C GLY A 51 -1.02 9.00 10.58
N THR A 52 -1.82 7.95 10.74
CA THR A 52 -1.37 6.55 10.72
C THR A 52 -0.69 6.27 9.39
N LYS A 53 0.54 5.75 9.43
CA LYS A 53 1.30 5.43 8.23
C LYS A 53 1.31 3.92 8.02
N MET A 54 1.27 3.48 6.77
CA MET A 54 1.34 2.06 6.42
C MET A 54 2.10 1.85 5.13
N GLU A 55 2.82 0.75 5.03
CA GLU A 55 3.53 0.38 3.81
C GLU A 55 2.64 -0.40 2.87
N MET A 56 2.75 -0.10 1.57
CA MET A 56 2.14 -0.84 0.49
C MET A 56 3.18 -1.26 -0.53
N THR A 57 3.29 -2.57 -0.78
CA THR A 57 4.20 -3.10 -1.79
C THR A 57 3.46 -3.47 -3.07
N ILE A 58 4.01 -3.03 -4.20
CA ILE A 58 3.50 -3.32 -5.54
C ILE A 58 4.59 -4.04 -6.33
N TYR A 59 4.32 -5.30 -6.66
CA TYR A 59 5.23 -6.10 -7.47
C TYR A 59 5.15 -5.70 -8.94
N GLY A 60 6.28 -5.76 -9.67
CA GLY A 60 6.40 -5.41 -11.08
C GLY A 60 5.33 -6.00 -12.00
N ARG A 61 4.81 -7.19 -11.66
CA ARG A 61 3.69 -7.83 -12.39
C ARG A 61 2.39 -7.01 -12.41
N TYR A 62 2.25 -6.03 -11.52
CA TYR A 62 1.09 -5.15 -11.40
C TYR A 62 1.44 -3.67 -11.66
N GLU A 63 2.67 -3.37 -12.10
CA GLU A 63 3.14 -1.99 -12.33
C GLU A 63 2.22 -1.22 -13.27
N ASP A 64 1.73 -1.83 -14.36
CA ASP A 64 0.94 -1.14 -15.38
C ASP A 64 -0.29 -0.40 -14.83
N ARG A 65 -0.89 -0.90 -13.73
CA ARG A 65 -2.09 -0.31 -13.12
C ARG A 65 -1.80 0.78 -12.09
N PHE A 66 -0.61 0.75 -11.53
CA PHE A 66 -0.14 1.73 -10.55
C PHE A 66 0.90 2.67 -11.19
N ARG A 67 1.12 2.55 -12.50
CA ARG A 67 2.04 3.36 -13.29
C ARG A 67 1.62 4.82 -13.20
N GLY A 68 2.58 5.66 -12.81
CA GLY A 68 2.35 7.09 -12.60
C GLY A 68 2.02 7.48 -11.16
N LEU A 69 1.69 6.54 -10.25
CA LEU A 69 1.64 6.82 -8.81
C LEU A 69 3.00 7.19 -8.24
N GLU A 70 4.08 6.68 -8.83
CA GLU A 70 5.47 7.08 -8.56
C GLU A 70 5.70 8.61 -8.65
N LYS A 71 4.85 9.33 -9.38
CA LYS A 71 4.92 10.80 -9.54
C LYS A 71 3.87 11.55 -8.71
N GLN A 72 3.10 10.85 -7.88
CA GLN A 72 2.01 11.43 -7.06
C GLN A 72 2.38 11.52 -5.58
N GLU A 73 3.68 11.59 -5.25
CA GLU A 73 4.11 11.88 -3.88
C GLU A 73 3.46 13.19 -3.40
N GLY A 74 2.88 13.15 -2.19
CA GLY A 74 2.12 14.24 -1.61
C GLY A 74 0.65 14.32 -2.01
N LYS A 75 0.15 13.49 -2.94
CA LYS A 75 -1.27 13.49 -3.32
C LYS A 75 -2.10 12.47 -2.57
N TRP A 76 -3.39 12.76 -2.49
CA TRP A 76 -4.40 11.83 -1.99
C TRP A 76 -4.81 10.86 -3.09
N VAL A 77 -4.88 9.59 -2.74
CA VAL A 77 -5.29 8.50 -3.61
C VAL A 77 -6.31 7.63 -2.90
N GLU A 78 -7.26 7.14 -3.67
CA GLU A 78 -8.13 6.06 -3.24
C GLU A 78 -7.51 4.73 -3.65
N ILE A 79 -7.48 3.79 -2.71
CA ILE A 79 -6.99 2.43 -2.94
C ILE A 79 -8.12 1.47 -2.61
N PHE A 80 -8.40 0.55 -3.52
CA PHE A 80 -9.45 -0.44 -3.37
C PHE A 80 -8.91 -1.85 -3.63
N ARG A 81 -9.39 -2.81 -2.83
CA ARG A 81 -9.05 -4.25 -2.90
C ARG A 81 -7.57 -4.54 -2.79
N VAL A 82 -6.98 -4.26 -1.63
CA VAL A 82 -5.61 -4.67 -1.30
C VAL A 82 -5.60 -5.85 -0.35
N ASP A 83 -4.55 -6.65 -0.44
CA ASP A 83 -4.30 -7.75 0.46
C ASP A 83 -3.50 -7.26 1.67
N VAL A 84 -3.76 -7.84 2.83
CA VAL A 84 -3.14 -7.45 4.10
C VAL A 84 -2.20 -8.58 4.52
N HIS A 85 -0.92 -8.27 4.66
CA HIS A 85 0.06 -9.21 5.20
C HIS A 85 0.63 -8.71 6.51
N ARG A 86 1.17 -9.62 7.33
CA ARG A 86 2.01 -9.21 8.46
C ARG A 86 3.28 -8.55 7.94
N ALA A 87 3.59 -7.38 8.44
CA ALA A 87 4.84 -6.68 8.10
C ALA A 87 6.03 -7.50 8.60
N TYR A 88 7.06 -7.63 7.78
CA TYR A 88 8.30 -8.28 8.21
C TYR A 88 9.00 -7.42 9.28
N PRO A 89 9.50 -8.01 10.39
CA PRO A 89 10.14 -7.25 11.47
C PRO A 89 11.31 -6.36 11.00
N CYS A 90 12.03 -6.81 9.97
CA CYS A 90 13.17 -6.12 9.39
C CYS A 90 12.79 -4.99 8.40
N PHE A 91 11.52 -4.92 7.99
CA PHE A 91 10.99 -3.85 7.14
C PHE A 91 10.07 -2.90 7.91
N GLN A 92 9.88 -3.11 9.21
CA GLN A 92 9.23 -2.12 10.07
C GLN A 92 10.08 -0.85 10.05
N ALA A 93 9.75 0.10 9.18
CA ALA A 93 10.25 1.44 9.36
C ALA A 93 9.80 1.86 10.77
N LYS A 94 10.77 2.13 11.65
CA LYS A 94 10.63 2.34 13.11
C LYS A 94 9.52 3.30 13.56
N ASN A 95 8.83 3.97 12.64
CA ASN A 95 7.83 5.00 12.86
C ASN A 95 6.45 4.71 12.21
N LEU A 96 6.21 3.50 11.67
CA LEU A 96 4.92 3.19 11.02
C LEU A 96 3.83 2.76 12.01
N GLY A 97 4.19 2.21 13.17
CA GLY A 97 3.23 1.79 14.20
C GLY A 97 2.30 0.62 13.81
N SER A 98 2.30 0.18 12.54
CA SER A 98 1.46 -0.91 12.04
C SER A 98 2.22 -2.24 11.99
N HIS A 99 1.63 -3.29 12.57
CA HIS A 99 2.12 -4.68 12.45
C HIS A 99 1.81 -5.33 11.09
N TYR A 100 1.09 -4.60 10.23
CA TYR A 100 0.63 -5.07 8.93
C TYR A 100 1.20 -4.22 7.80
N MET A 101 1.26 -4.81 6.62
CA MET A 101 1.62 -4.19 5.35
C MET A 101 0.55 -4.51 4.30
N LEU A 102 0.32 -3.58 3.38
CA LEU A 102 -0.60 -3.78 2.27
C LEU A 102 0.16 -4.32 1.06
N ARG A 103 -0.51 -5.16 0.28
CA ARG A 103 0.02 -5.69 -0.97
C ARG A 103 -0.99 -5.49 -2.09
N ALA A 104 -0.52 -4.95 -3.20
CA ALA A 104 -1.32 -4.90 -4.42
C ALA A 104 -1.51 -6.31 -4.98
N ILE A 105 -2.76 -6.63 -5.31
CA ILE A 105 -3.17 -7.86 -5.97
C ILE A 105 -3.77 -7.55 -7.35
N ARG A 106 -4.00 -8.58 -8.16
CA ARG A 106 -4.57 -8.44 -9.52
C ARG A 106 -5.92 -7.71 -9.55
N LYS A 107 -6.68 -7.72 -8.46
CA LYS A 107 -7.99 -7.05 -8.37
C LYS A 107 -7.92 -5.65 -7.75
N SER A 108 -6.73 -5.20 -7.36
CA SER A 108 -6.53 -3.87 -6.79
C SER A 108 -6.69 -2.78 -7.84
N THR A 109 -7.25 -1.66 -7.42
CA THR A 109 -7.40 -0.45 -8.22
C THR A 109 -7.01 0.77 -7.40
N SER A 110 -6.36 1.73 -8.03
CA SER A 110 -6.03 3.02 -7.43
C SER A 110 -6.55 4.16 -8.30
N SER A 111 -7.10 5.19 -7.66
CA SER A 111 -7.54 6.41 -8.34
C SER A 111 -6.97 7.63 -7.64
N ILE A 112 -6.51 8.61 -8.40
CA ILE A 112 -6.06 9.90 -7.86
C ILE A 112 -7.30 10.74 -7.55
N LEU A 113 -7.30 11.41 -6.39
CA LEU A 113 -8.34 12.35 -5.98
C LEU A 113 -8.06 13.78 -6.43
#